data_AF-A0A821MY89-F1
#
_entry.id   AF-A0A821MY89-F1
#
_cell.length_a   1.000
_cell.length_b   1.000
_cell.length_c   1.000
_cell.angle_alpha   90.00
_cell.angle_beta   90.00
_cell.angle_gamma   90.00
#
_symmetry.space_group_name_H-M   'P 1'
#
loop_
_entity.id
_entity.type
_entity.pdbx_description
1 polymer ?
#
loop_
_entity_poly.entity_id
_entity_poly.type
_entity_poly.pdbx_seq_one_letter_code
_entity_poly.pdbx_strand_id
1 'polypeptide(L)'
;MSNSLGNYEPKDLPKRTGPGEGGEPVVLSPSEENDAQRSIREYGFNMVVSDKISMDRRIKDTRPDECKNWIYPNSQYLPTASVILVFYDEGWGVLLRTVHSVINTSPSELLKEVVLIDDGSTD
;
A
#
# COMPACT_ATOMS: atom_id res chain seq x y z
N MET A 1 -11.58 -22.00 -23.27
CA MET A 1 -12.21 -21.07 -22.32
C MET A 1 -11.66 -19.69 -22.63
N SER A 2 -12.51 -18.68 -22.79
CA SER A 2 -12.09 -17.33 -23.18
C SER A 2 -11.10 -16.78 -22.16
N ASN A 3 -9.88 -16.48 -22.60
CA ASN A 3 -8.77 -15.99 -21.77
C ASN A 3 -8.92 -14.47 -21.55
N SER A 4 -10.09 -14.04 -21.09
CA SER A 4 -10.44 -12.62 -20.91
C SER A 4 -10.21 -12.21 -19.45
N LEU A 5 -9.36 -11.21 -19.25
CA LEU A 5 -9.15 -10.57 -17.95
C LEU A 5 -10.46 -10.06 -17.35
N GLY A 6 -10.50 -10.04 -16.02
CA GLY A 6 -11.59 -9.54 -15.20
C GLY A 6 -11.84 -8.05 -15.41
N ASN A 7 -13.06 -7.60 -15.12
CA ASN A 7 -13.48 -6.21 -15.35
C ASN A 7 -12.86 -5.19 -14.38
N TYR A 8 -12.21 -5.65 -13.31
CA TYR A 8 -11.43 -4.83 -12.38
C TYR A 8 -9.93 -5.11 -12.43
N GLU A 9 -9.46 -5.96 -13.36
CA GLU A 9 -8.03 -6.17 -13.51
C GLU A 9 -7.40 -4.92 -14.17
N PRO A 10 -6.31 -4.38 -13.61
CA PRO A 10 -5.65 -3.22 -14.19
C PRO A 10 -5.12 -3.52 -15.59
N LYS A 11 -5.42 -2.65 -16.55
CA LYS A 11 -5.07 -2.86 -17.97
C LYS A 11 -3.61 -2.56 -18.27
N ASP A 12 -3.09 -1.47 -17.71
CA ASP A 12 -1.70 -1.02 -17.92
C ASP A 12 -1.05 -0.67 -16.60
N LEU A 13 -0.07 -1.48 -16.20
CA LEU A 13 0.75 -1.20 -15.02
C LEU A 13 2.12 -0.69 -15.46
N PRO A 14 2.44 0.61 -15.26
CA PRO A 14 3.75 1.11 -15.60
C PRO A 14 4.81 0.40 -14.76
N LYS A 15 5.89 -0.01 -15.40
CA LYS A 15 7.05 -0.57 -14.69
C LYS A 15 7.66 0.52 -13.83
N ARG A 16 7.85 0.23 -12.55
CA ARG A 16 8.52 1.10 -11.58
C ARG A 16 9.83 0.47 -11.16
N THR A 17 10.82 1.31 -10.90
CA THR A 17 12.13 0.93 -10.41
C THR A 17 12.48 1.78 -9.21
N GLY A 18 13.18 1.20 -8.24
CA GLY A 18 13.56 1.88 -7.01
C GLY A 18 13.61 0.90 -5.83
N PRO A 19 14.06 1.38 -4.66
CA PRO A 19 14.08 0.58 -3.44
C PRO A 19 12.69 0.04 -3.09
N GLY A 20 12.58 -1.27 -2.86
CA GLY A 20 11.35 -1.91 -2.40
C GLY A 20 10.25 -2.11 -3.47
N GLU A 21 10.48 -1.69 -4.71
CA GLU A 21 9.58 -1.98 -5.84
C GLU A 21 9.52 -3.48 -6.11
N GLY A 22 8.34 -3.99 -6.46
CA GLY A 22 8.09 -5.42 -6.60
C GLY A 22 8.09 -6.19 -5.28
N GLY A 23 8.28 -5.52 -4.14
CA GLY A 23 8.45 -6.18 -2.84
C GLY A 23 9.86 -6.72 -2.61
N GLU A 24 10.85 -6.28 -3.40
CA GLU A 24 12.24 -6.66 -3.22
C GLU A 24 12.82 -6.11 -1.91
N PRO A 25 13.77 -6.82 -1.26
CA PRO A 25 14.39 -6.35 -0.03
C PRO A 25 15.26 -5.11 -0.29
N VAL A 26 15.22 -4.16 0.66
CA VAL A 26 16.10 -2.99 0.65
C VAL A 26 17.26 -3.24 1.60
N VAL A 27 18.48 -3.20 1.06
CA VAL A 27 19.71 -3.39 1.84
C VAL A 27 20.20 -2.05 2.34
N LEU A 28 20.50 -1.98 3.64
CA LEU A 28 21.07 -0.77 4.27
C LEU A 28 22.58 -0.69 4.04
N SER A 29 23.08 0.55 4.00
CA SER A 29 24.52 0.79 4.11
C SER A 29 24.97 0.72 5.58
N PRO A 30 26.25 0.43 5.86
CA PRO A 30 26.76 0.38 7.24
C PRO A 30 26.55 1.68 8.02
N SER A 31 26.55 2.84 7.34
CA SER A 31 26.29 4.14 7.96
C SER A 31 24.86 4.33 8.48
N GLU A 32 23.90 3.53 8.00
CA GLU A 32 22.48 3.66 8.31
C GLU A 32 22.01 2.68 9.40
N GLU A 33 22.85 1.74 9.80
CA GLU A 33 22.48 0.70 10.78
C GLU A 33 22.08 1.28 12.13
N ASN A 34 22.78 2.31 12.61
CA ASN A 34 22.49 2.94 13.90
C ASN A 34 21.13 3.63 13.90
N ASP A 35 20.80 4.35 12.82
CA ASP A 35 19.54 5.07 12.68
C ASP A 35 18.38 4.08 12.49
N ALA A 36 18.60 3.00 11.72
CA ALA A 36 17.63 1.92 11.56
C ALA A 36 17.35 1.21 12.89
N GLN A 37 18.37 0.92 13.69
CA GLN A 37 18.18 0.35 15.02
C GLN A 37 17.45 1.31 15.96
N ARG A 38 17.68 2.62 15.85
CA ARG A 38 16.94 3.62 16.62
C ARG A 38 15.47 3.63 16.25
N SER A 39 15.16 3.70 14.95
CA SER A 39 13.77 3.71 14.50
C SER A 39 13.03 2.42 14.85
N ILE A 40 13.71 1.27 14.80
CA ILE A 40 13.10 -0.01 15.20
C ILE A 40 12.74 0.00 16.69
N ARG A 41 13.56 0.64 17.54
CA ARG A 41 13.23 0.77 18.97
C ARG A 41 12.08 1.72 19.24
N GLU A 42 11.95 2.77 18.42
CA GLU A 42 10.94 3.83 18.58
C GLU A 42 9.58 3.39 18.01
N TYR A 43 9.55 3.01 16.73
CA TYR A 43 8.31 2.70 16.00
C TYR A 43 8.03 1.19 15.86
N GLY A 44 8.99 0.32 16.23
CA GLY A 44 8.87 -1.13 16.01
C GLY A 44 9.21 -1.61 14.59
N PHE A 45 9.57 -0.68 13.68
CA PHE A 45 9.97 -0.98 12.31
C PHE A 45 11.09 -0.07 11.80
N ASN A 46 11.66 -0.44 10.65
CA ASN A 46 12.79 0.25 10.05
C ASN A 46 12.34 1.47 9.23
N MET A 47 12.25 2.63 9.87
CA MET A 47 11.87 3.88 9.21
C MET A 47 12.88 4.32 8.16
N VAL A 48 14.17 4.09 8.38
CA VAL A 48 15.20 4.41 7.39
C VAL A 48 14.98 3.67 6.06
N VAL A 49 14.56 2.41 6.13
CA VAL A 49 14.14 1.67 4.93
C VAL A 49 12.80 2.17 4.41
N SER A 50 11.81 2.40 5.29
CA SER A 50 10.49 2.92 4.90
C SER A 50 10.63 4.21 4.07
N ASP A 51 11.41 5.17 4.52
CA ASP A 51 11.56 6.48 3.89
C ASP A 51 12.26 6.43 2.53
N LYS A 52 13.04 5.37 2.27
CA LYS A 52 13.64 5.10 0.95
C LYS A 52 12.66 4.48 -0.05
N ILE A 53 11.61 3.83 0.45
CA ILE A 53 10.61 3.16 -0.38
C ILE A 53 9.58 4.20 -0.84
N SER A 54 9.18 4.13 -2.10
CA SER A 54 8.14 5.02 -2.65
C SER A 54 6.80 4.88 -1.93
N MET A 55 6.10 6.00 -1.67
CA MET A 55 4.73 5.98 -1.12
C MET A 55 3.75 5.22 -2.04
N ASP A 56 4.02 5.26 -3.34
CA ASP A 56 3.23 4.58 -4.37
C ASP A 56 3.92 3.29 -4.87
N ARG A 57 4.76 2.65 -4.05
CA ARG A 57 5.46 1.43 -4.47
C ARG A 57 4.48 0.35 -4.95
N ARG A 58 4.88 -0.41 -5.96
CA ARG A 58 4.12 -1.60 -6.38
C ARG A 58 4.66 -2.84 -5.70
N ILE A 59 3.74 -3.72 -5.32
CA ILE A 59 4.05 -5.04 -4.79
C ILE A 59 3.85 -6.09 -5.86
N LYS A 60 4.58 -7.21 -5.75
CA LYS A 60 4.35 -8.38 -6.59
C LYS A 60 2.91 -8.89 -6.39
N ASP A 61 2.26 -9.25 -7.49
CA ASP A 61 0.97 -9.95 -7.42
C ASP A 61 1.21 -11.38 -6.93
N THR A 62 0.68 -11.69 -5.75
CA THR A 62 0.77 -13.01 -5.11
C THR A 62 -0.55 -13.78 -5.18
N ARG A 63 -1.57 -13.24 -5.86
CA ARG A 63 -2.87 -13.89 -6.02
C ARG A 63 -2.74 -15.12 -6.95
N PRO A 64 -3.59 -16.15 -6.79
CA PRO A 64 -3.77 -17.19 -7.81
C PRO A 64 -4.14 -16.58 -9.16
N ASP A 65 -3.68 -17.18 -10.27
CA ASP A 65 -3.92 -16.64 -11.61
C ASP A 65 -5.41 -16.59 -11.96
N GLU A 66 -6.23 -17.48 -11.37
CA GLU A 66 -7.68 -17.48 -11.55
C GLU A 66 -8.34 -16.22 -11.00
N CYS A 67 -7.75 -15.55 -9.99
CA CYS A 67 -8.27 -14.30 -9.44
C CYS A 67 -8.36 -13.18 -10.50
N LYS A 68 -7.53 -13.22 -11.54
CA LYS A 68 -7.47 -12.22 -12.60
C LYS A 68 -8.62 -12.31 -13.60
N ASN A 69 -9.40 -13.39 -13.56
CA ASN A 69 -10.44 -13.68 -14.55
C ASN A 69 -11.86 -13.45 -14.01
N TRP A 70 -12.01 -13.00 -12.76
CA TRP A 70 -13.32 -12.76 -12.16
C TRP A 70 -14.00 -11.53 -12.74
N ILE A 71 -15.29 -11.69 -13.06
CA ILE A 71 -16.17 -10.62 -13.47
C ILE A 71 -17.10 -10.30 -12.31
N TYR A 72 -16.99 -9.08 -11.80
CA TYR A 72 -17.82 -8.56 -10.72
C TYR A 72 -19.02 -7.78 -11.29
N PRO A 73 -20.11 -7.60 -10.52
CA PRO A 73 -21.21 -6.73 -10.91
C PRO A 73 -20.75 -5.31 -11.27
N ASN A 74 -21.53 -4.62 -12.10
CA ASN A 74 -21.29 -3.20 -12.38
C ASN A 74 -21.28 -2.40 -11.08
N SER A 75 -20.41 -1.37 -11.01
CA SER A 75 -20.19 -0.56 -9.81
C SER A 75 -21.49 0.02 -9.22
N GLN A 76 -22.49 0.34 -10.04
CA GLN A 76 -23.82 0.80 -9.60
C GLN A 76 -24.56 -0.17 -8.66
N TYR A 77 -24.20 -1.46 -8.67
CA TYR A 77 -24.80 -2.50 -7.83
C TYR A 77 -23.89 -2.90 -6.67
N LEU A 78 -22.70 -2.30 -6.55
CA LEU A 78 -21.78 -2.53 -5.46
C LEU A 78 -21.91 -1.39 -4.43
N PRO A 79 -21.85 -1.70 -3.13
CA PRO A 79 -21.86 -0.66 -2.12
C PRO A 79 -20.53 0.10 -2.14
N THR A 80 -20.59 1.40 -1.87
CA THR A 80 -19.40 2.19 -1.57
C THR A 80 -18.88 1.86 -0.17
N ALA A 81 -17.57 1.99 0.06
CA ALA A 81 -16.95 1.78 1.36
C ALA A 81 -16.25 3.06 1.87
N SER A 82 -16.39 3.32 3.16
CA SER A 82 -15.52 4.24 3.90
C SER A 82 -14.38 3.43 4.52
N VAL A 83 -13.13 3.81 4.27
CA VAL A 83 -11.96 3.15 4.87
C VAL A 83 -11.55 3.95 6.09
N ILE A 84 -11.62 3.32 7.26
CA ILE A 84 -11.27 3.95 8.54
C ILE A 84 -9.90 3.43 8.97
N LEU A 85 -8.94 4.33 9.14
CA LEU A 85 -7.59 4.03 9.62
C LEU A 85 -7.39 4.73 10.95
N VAL A 86 -7.29 3.94 12.03
CA VAL A 86 -6.94 4.44 13.36
C VAL A 86 -5.42 4.36 13.49
N PHE A 87 -4.78 5.43 13.97
CA PHE A 87 -3.33 5.48 14.17
C PHE A 87 -3.00 6.11 15.53
N TYR A 88 -1.86 5.71 16.09
CA TYR A 88 -1.30 6.21 17.35
C TYR A 88 0.22 6.18 17.22
N ASP A 89 0.89 7.34 17.25
CA ASP A 89 2.36 7.46 17.15
C ASP A 89 2.95 6.65 15.97
N GLU A 90 2.23 6.63 14.84
CA GLU A 90 2.61 5.86 13.64
C GLU A 90 3.64 6.64 12.81
N GLY A 91 4.69 5.95 12.38
CA GLY A 91 5.71 6.54 11.50
C GLY A 91 5.09 7.11 10.21
N TRP A 92 5.31 8.41 9.96
CA TRP A 92 4.68 9.17 8.87
C TRP A 92 4.72 8.46 7.51
N GLY A 93 5.88 7.90 7.15
CA GLY A 93 6.05 7.20 5.87
C GLY A 93 5.23 5.91 5.75
N VAL A 94 4.92 5.24 6.84
CA VAL A 94 4.09 4.03 6.83
C VAL A 94 2.60 4.40 6.74
N LEU A 95 2.16 5.37 7.52
CA LEU A 95 0.79 5.87 7.50
C LEU A 95 0.40 6.37 6.10
N LEU A 96 1.21 7.26 5.51
CA LEU A 96 0.94 7.79 4.17
C LEU A 96 0.94 6.71 3.10
N ARG A 97 1.87 5.76 3.16
CA ARG A 97 1.93 4.66 2.19
C ARG A 97 0.66 3.79 2.24
N THR A 98 0.06 3.64 3.42
CA THR A 98 -1.22 2.95 3.58
C THR A 98 -2.34 3.73 2.92
N VAL A 99 -2.41 5.04 3.14
CA VAL A 99 -3.38 5.94 2.48
C VAL A 99 -3.23 5.91 0.97
N HIS A 100 -2.01 6.05 0.46
CA HIS A 100 -1.70 5.97 -0.97
C HIS A 100 -2.10 4.62 -1.56
N SER A 101 -1.83 3.51 -0.87
CA SER A 101 -2.24 2.17 -1.30
C SER A 101 -3.75 2.08 -1.45
N VAL A 102 -4.52 2.54 -0.46
CA VAL A 102 -5.99 2.54 -0.50
C VAL A 102 -6.50 3.34 -1.71
N ILE A 103 -5.99 4.55 -1.90
CA ILE A 103 -6.42 5.43 -3.00
C ILE A 103 -6.05 4.82 -4.37
N ASN A 104 -4.85 4.27 -4.51
CA ASN A 104 -4.35 3.77 -5.79
C ASN A 104 -4.95 2.42 -6.20
N THR A 105 -5.46 1.63 -5.25
CA THR A 105 -5.92 0.25 -5.50
C THR A 105 -7.42 0.08 -5.34
N SER A 106 -8.15 1.09 -4.88
CA SER A 106 -9.60 1.09 -4.81
C SER A 106 -10.20 1.79 -6.04
N PRO A 107 -11.20 1.22 -6.71
CA PRO A 107 -11.96 1.93 -7.73
C PRO A 107 -12.60 3.20 -7.15
N SER A 108 -12.37 4.34 -7.79
CA SER A 108 -12.77 5.67 -7.28
C SER A 108 -14.27 5.80 -7.02
N GLU A 109 -15.08 5.08 -7.78
CA GLU A 109 -16.54 5.06 -7.67
C GLU A 109 -17.05 4.19 -6.51
N LEU A 110 -16.19 3.34 -5.93
CA LEU A 110 -16.50 2.50 -4.79
C LEU A 110 -15.87 3.01 -3.49
N LEU A 111 -14.85 3.86 -3.56
CA LEU A 111 -14.22 4.48 -2.40
C LEU A 111 -14.96 5.78 -2.04
N LYS A 112 -15.72 5.76 -0.95
CA LYS A 112 -16.47 6.94 -0.48
C LYS A 112 -15.55 7.98 0.16
N GLU A 113 -14.71 7.53 1.09
CA GLU A 113 -13.83 8.38 1.90
C GLU A 113 -12.75 7.54 2.58
N VAL A 114 -11.63 8.17 2.91
CA VAL A 114 -10.60 7.62 3.81
C VAL A 114 -10.59 8.49 5.05
N VAL A 115 -10.95 7.92 6.20
CA VAL A 115 -11.03 8.63 7.49
C VAL A 115 -9.83 8.21 8.33
N LEU A 116 -8.97 9.18 8.62
CA LEU A 116 -7.86 9.01 9.56
C LEU A 116 -8.34 9.41 10.96
N ILE A 117 -8.19 8.51 11.92
CA ILE A 117 -8.55 8.74 13.32
C ILE A 117 -7.27 8.67 14.13
N ASP A 118 -6.89 9.81 14.72
CA ASP A 118 -5.80 9.89 15.68
C ASP A 118 -6.31 9.44 17.06
N ASP A 119 -5.73 8.37 17.61
CA ASP A 119 -6.07 7.80 18.92
C ASP A 119 -5.23 8.43 20.06
N GLY A 120 -4.90 9.72 19.91
CA GLY A 120 -4.22 10.50 20.94
C GLY A 120 -2.70 10.44 20.87
N SER A 121 -2.16 10.48 19.65
CA SER A 121 -0.71 10.55 19.39
C SER A 121 -0.06 11.70 20.17
N THR A 122 1.17 11.47 20.65
CA THR A 122 1.93 12.38 21.51
C THR A 122 3.32 12.74 20.99
N ASP A 123 3.75 12.08 19.90
CA ASP A 123 5.01 12.36 19.20
C ASP A 123 5.18 13.81 18.70
#